data_AF-A0A382TLX3-F1
#
_entry.id   AF-A0A382TLX3-F1
#
_cell.length_a   1.000
_cell.length_b   1.000
_cell.length_c   1.000
_cell.angle_alpha   90.00
_cell.angle_beta   90.00
_cell.angle_gamma   90.00
#
_symmetry.space_group_name_H-M   'P 1'
#
loop_
_entity.id
_entity.type
_entity.pdbx_description
1 polymer ?
#
loop_
_entity_poly.entity_id
_entity_poly.type
_entity_poly.pdbx_seq_one_letter_code
_entity_poly.pdbx_strand_id
1 'polypeptide(L)'
;MRMNKNKQYVVSEQDIVTGWLSGSNVTDVVVEDTKPINIYNEWCQTFDLDQFIDAKIENNTDTYVEDCLRKWNMPDNYMNINIHEWLMKQCTTAQQRDRVYTELLEYEKRGMIIVLKFLLYLVDTCEKHDIVL
;
A
#
# COMPACT_ATOMS: atom_id res chain seq x y z
N MET A 1 -17.64 5.09 10.14
CA MET A 1 -16.56 4.92 9.14
C MET A 1 -17.12 5.14 7.74
N ARG A 2 -16.43 5.90 6.88
CA ARG A 2 -16.77 6.09 5.45
C ARG A 2 -15.59 5.74 4.55
N MET A 3 -15.84 5.44 3.28
CA MET A 3 -14.79 5.22 2.28
C MET A 3 -14.67 6.45 1.38
N ASN A 4 -13.45 6.97 1.18
CA ASN A 4 -13.22 8.10 0.26
C ASN A 4 -13.00 7.63 -1.20
N LYS A 5 -12.81 8.58 -2.13
CA LYS A 5 -12.60 8.26 -3.56
C LYS A 5 -11.37 7.38 -3.80
N ASN A 6 -10.35 7.53 -2.96
CA ASN A 6 -9.09 6.80 -3.00
C ASN A 6 -9.13 5.48 -2.21
N LYS A 7 -10.34 5.01 -1.86
CA LYS A 7 -10.58 3.76 -1.13
C LYS A 7 -9.94 3.71 0.26
N GLN A 8 -9.60 4.85 0.84
CA GLN A 8 -9.18 4.94 2.23
C GLN A 8 -10.43 4.85 3.13
N TYR A 9 -10.32 4.11 4.22
CA TYR A 9 -11.31 4.09 5.29
C TYR A 9 -11.08 5.27 6.23
N VAL A 10 -11.98 6.23 6.19
CA VAL A 10 -11.94 7.43 7.01
C VAL A 10 -12.84 7.22 8.23
N VAL A 11 -12.28 7.36 9.42
CA VAL A 11 -12.95 7.16 10.70
C VAL A 11 -13.22 8.48 11.40
N SER A 12 -14.31 8.52 12.16
CA SER A 12 -14.64 9.62 13.07
C SER A 12 -14.16 9.32 14.49
N GLU A 13 -14.17 10.32 15.37
CA GLU A 13 -13.90 10.12 16.80
C GLU A 13 -14.79 9.04 17.41
N GLN A 14 -16.09 9.04 17.06
CA GLN A 14 -17.04 8.06 17.57
C GLN A 14 -16.70 6.63 17.13
N ASP A 15 -16.16 6.47 15.92
CA ASP A 15 -15.70 5.17 15.42
C ASP A 15 -14.50 4.67 16.25
N ILE A 16 -13.55 5.55 16.59
CA ILE A 16 -12.37 5.22 17.40
C ILE A 16 -12.81 4.77 18.80
N VAL A 17 -13.68 5.55 19.45
CA VAL A 17 -14.23 5.22 20.77
C VAL A 17 -14.99 3.89 20.73
N THR A 18 -15.82 3.67 19.71
CA THR A 18 -16.54 2.40 19.53
C THR A 18 -15.55 1.23 19.34
N GLY A 19 -14.47 1.45 18.59
CA GLY A 19 -13.38 0.49 18.42
C GLY A 19 -12.78 0.07 19.76
N TRP A 20 -12.39 1.02 20.61
CA TRP A 20 -11.88 0.72 21.94
C TRP A 20 -12.89 -0.01 22.83
N LEU A 21 -14.15 0.43 22.85
CA LEU A 21 -15.20 -0.21 23.64
C LEU A 21 -15.52 -1.65 23.18
N SER A 22 -15.24 -1.95 21.91
CA SER A 22 -15.36 -3.30 21.35
C SER A 22 -14.14 -4.20 21.65
N GLY A 23 -13.11 -3.67 22.31
CA GLY A 23 -11.86 -4.37 22.60
C GLY A 23 -10.84 -4.32 21.46
N SER A 24 -11.05 -3.48 20.45
CA SER A 24 -10.08 -3.28 19.37
C SER A 24 -9.03 -2.25 19.79
N ASN A 25 -7.75 -2.55 19.57
CA ASN A 25 -6.68 -1.57 19.76
C ASN A 25 -6.53 -0.72 18.49
N VAL A 26 -6.79 0.58 18.60
CA VAL A 26 -6.72 1.53 17.49
C VAL A 26 -5.38 2.26 17.58
N THR A 27 -4.49 2.02 16.61
CA THR A 27 -3.14 2.63 16.56
C THR A 27 -2.93 3.52 15.34
N ASP A 28 -3.52 3.15 14.19
CA ASP A 28 -3.33 3.84 12.92
C ASP A 28 -4.68 4.17 12.32
N VAL A 29 -4.92 5.46 12.03
CA VAL A 29 -6.22 5.91 11.52
C VAL A 29 -6.06 6.97 10.44
N VAL A 30 -7.04 6.98 9.53
CA VAL A 30 -7.24 8.07 8.57
C VAL A 30 -8.47 8.84 8.99
N VAL A 31 -8.32 10.16 9.18
CA VAL A 31 -9.38 11.06 9.70
C VAL A 31 -9.52 12.31 8.83
N GLU A 32 -10.63 13.02 9.00
CA GLU A 32 -10.83 14.33 8.36
C GLU A 32 -10.04 15.44 9.08
N ASP A 33 -9.98 15.37 10.42
CA ASP A 33 -9.27 16.32 11.28
C ASP A 33 -8.44 15.54 12.32
N THR A 34 -7.15 15.87 12.42
CA THR A 34 -6.22 15.26 13.38
C THR A 34 -6.25 15.92 14.75
N LYS A 35 -6.89 17.09 14.91
CA LYS A 35 -6.91 17.81 16.20
C LYS A 35 -7.36 16.97 17.40
N PRO A 36 -8.46 16.19 17.33
CA PRO A 36 -8.93 15.41 18.48
C PRO A 36 -7.91 14.34 18.90
N ILE A 37 -7.23 13.74 17.92
CA ILE A 37 -6.22 12.71 18.16
C ILE A 37 -4.94 13.34 18.70
N ASN A 38 -4.55 14.51 18.22
CA ASN A 38 -3.41 15.24 18.77
C ASN A 38 -3.63 15.60 20.24
N ILE A 39 -4.84 16.07 20.60
CA ILE A 39 -5.21 16.31 22.01
C ILE A 39 -5.09 15.02 22.82
N TYR A 40 -5.62 13.91 22.32
CA TYR A 40 -5.48 12.61 22.98
C TYR A 40 -4.00 12.20 23.18
N ASN A 41 -3.18 12.33 22.15
CA ASN A 41 -1.75 12.02 22.21
C ASN A 41 -1.00 12.93 23.20
N GLU A 42 -1.36 14.21 23.31
CA GLU A 42 -0.83 15.13 24.33
C GLU A 42 -1.17 14.67 25.74
N TRP A 43 -2.39 14.18 25.98
CA TRP A 43 -2.78 13.58 27.27
C TRP A 43 -2.01 12.29 27.55
N CYS A 44 -1.86 11.42 26.55
CA CYS A 44 -1.03 10.21 26.69
C CYS A 44 0.39 10.56 27.10
N GLN A 45 1.01 11.55 26.46
CA GLN A 45 2.33 12.04 26.84
C GLN A 45 2.36 12.62 28.25
N THR A 46 1.34 13.39 28.64
CA THR A 46 1.27 14.02 29.97
C THR A 46 1.17 13.00 31.11
N PHE A 47 0.54 11.85 30.84
CA PHE A 47 0.33 10.79 31.83
C PHE A 47 1.29 9.60 31.65
N ASP A 48 2.33 9.74 30.83
CA ASP A 48 3.31 8.68 30.51
C ASP A 48 2.64 7.37 30.01
N LEU A 49 1.63 7.50 29.16
CA LEU A 49 0.92 6.39 28.52
C LEU A 49 1.47 6.10 27.12
N ASP A 50 1.83 4.85 26.86
CA ASP A 50 2.34 4.38 25.56
C ASP A 50 1.19 3.93 24.63
N GLN A 51 0.18 4.78 24.47
CA GLN A 51 -1.04 4.48 23.70
C GLN A 51 -1.28 5.48 22.58
N PHE A 52 -0.21 5.92 21.91
CA PHE A 52 -0.31 6.93 20.85
C PHE A 52 -1.05 6.39 19.61
N ILE A 53 -1.80 7.28 18.96
CA ILE A 53 -2.43 7.02 17.67
C ILE A 53 -1.69 7.81 16.57
N ASP A 54 -1.25 7.12 15.52
CA ASP A 54 -0.78 7.73 14.27
C ASP A 54 -1.98 8.13 13.40
N ALA A 55 -2.27 9.43 13.38
CA ALA A 55 -3.38 10.00 12.62
C ALA A 55 -2.92 10.63 11.32
N LYS A 56 -3.50 10.18 10.21
CA LYS A 56 -3.27 10.75 8.87
C LYS A 56 -4.52 11.44 8.38
N ILE A 57 -4.38 12.61 7.77
CA ILE A 57 -5.49 13.30 7.11
C ILE A 57 -5.88 12.50 5.86
N GLU A 58 -7.18 12.41 5.56
CA GLU A 58 -7.64 11.79 4.33
C GLU A 58 -7.02 12.45 3.10
N ASN A 59 -6.60 11.62 2.14
CA ASN A 59 -6.02 12.11 0.91
C ASN A 59 -7.09 12.05 -0.19
N ASN A 60 -7.51 13.23 -0.66
CA ASN A 60 -8.44 13.41 -1.76
C ASN A 60 -7.75 13.91 -3.04
N THR A 61 -6.43 13.74 -3.20
CA THR A 61 -5.74 14.04 -4.47
C THR A 61 -5.95 12.89 -5.46
N ASP A 62 -5.91 13.18 -6.76
CA ASP A 62 -5.95 12.14 -7.80
C ASP A 62 -4.60 11.40 -7.92
N THR A 63 -3.52 11.94 -7.32
CA THR A 63 -2.18 11.37 -7.35
C THR A 63 -1.93 10.34 -6.25
N TYR A 64 -2.85 10.18 -5.29
CA TYR A 64 -2.63 9.34 -4.10
C TYR A 64 -2.16 7.92 -4.44
N VAL A 65 -2.79 7.28 -5.43
CA VAL A 65 -2.42 5.92 -5.86
C VAL A 65 -0.99 5.91 -6.40
N GLU A 66 -0.63 6.88 -7.25
CA GLU A 66 0.74 6.98 -7.79
C GLU A 66 1.77 7.26 -6.69
N ASP A 67 1.43 8.12 -5.73
CA ASP A 67 2.29 8.46 -4.60
C ASP A 67 2.51 7.24 -3.68
N CYS A 68 1.49 6.41 -3.47
CA CYS A 68 1.62 5.14 -2.76
C CYS A 68 2.55 4.17 -3.51
N LEU A 69 2.38 4.04 -4.82
CA LEU A 69 3.19 3.15 -5.66
C LEU A 69 4.67 3.58 -5.68
N ARG A 70 4.95 4.89 -5.65
CA ARG A 70 6.32 5.42 -5.58
C ARG A 70 7.00 5.20 -4.23
N LYS A 71 6.23 5.02 -3.15
CA LYS A 71 6.75 4.79 -1.79
C LYS A 71 7.01 3.33 -1.46
N TRP A 72 6.81 2.42 -2.42
CA TRP A 72 7.10 1.01 -2.20
C TRP A 72 8.59 0.81 -1.92
N ASN A 73 8.88 -0.02 -0.91
CA ASN A 73 10.24 -0.37 -0.52
C ASN A 73 10.84 -1.35 -1.54
N MET A 74 11.11 -0.87 -2.74
CA MET A 74 11.64 -1.60 -3.87
C MET A 74 12.90 -0.87 -4.37
N PRO A 75 14.05 -1.56 -4.50
CA PRO A 75 15.27 -0.90 -4.96
C PRO A 75 15.20 -0.46 -6.43
N ASP A 76 16.00 0.56 -6.79
CA ASP A 76 15.97 1.20 -8.11
C ASP A 76 16.28 0.25 -9.28
N ASN A 77 17.03 -0.82 -9.04
CA ASN A 77 17.33 -1.82 -10.08
C ASN A 77 16.05 -2.53 -10.58
N TYR A 78 15.09 -2.83 -9.69
CA TYR A 78 13.78 -3.38 -10.04
C TYR A 78 12.85 -2.31 -10.59
N MET A 79 12.91 -1.08 -10.06
CA MET A 79 12.11 0.03 -10.59
C MET A 79 12.43 0.33 -12.06
N ASN A 80 13.71 0.25 -12.43
CA ASN A 80 14.20 0.55 -13.77
C ASN A 80 14.24 -0.67 -14.71
N ILE A 81 13.84 -1.86 -14.25
CA ILE A 81 13.86 -3.06 -15.08
C ILE A 81 12.91 -2.92 -16.27
N ASN A 82 13.35 -3.39 -17.45
CA ASN A 82 12.45 -3.60 -18.58
C ASN A 82 11.67 -4.90 -18.36
N ILE A 83 10.51 -4.78 -17.69
CA ILE A 83 9.71 -5.95 -17.31
C ILE A 83 9.17 -6.73 -18.52
N HIS A 84 8.96 -6.06 -19.66
CA HIS A 84 8.52 -6.71 -20.89
C HIS A 84 9.59 -7.67 -21.39
N GLU A 85 10.83 -7.18 -21.51
CA GLU A 85 11.95 -8.00 -21.94
C GLU A 85 12.23 -9.14 -20.96
N TRP A 86 12.14 -8.86 -19.65
CA TRP A 86 12.34 -9.87 -18.61
C TRP A 86 11.32 -11.01 -18.73
N LEU A 87 10.02 -10.72 -18.87
CA LEU A 87 8.97 -11.72 -19.01
C LEU A 87 9.08 -12.51 -20.33
N MET A 88 9.42 -11.84 -21.43
CA MET A 88 9.59 -12.50 -22.73
C MET A 88 10.73 -13.51 -22.73
N LYS A 89 11.81 -13.25 -21.98
CA LYS A 89 12.93 -14.20 -21.81
C LYS A 89 12.53 -15.48 -21.08
N GLN A 90 11.49 -15.45 -20.25
CA GLN A 90 10.99 -16.63 -19.54
C GLN A 90 10.11 -17.53 -20.42
N CYS A 91 9.68 -17.05 -21.59
CA CYS A 91 8.79 -17.78 -22.49
C CYS A 91 9.58 -18.66 -23.47
N THR A 92 9.34 -19.98 -23.45
CA THR A 92 10.04 -20.94 -24.31
C THR A 92 9.29 -21.19 -25.62
N THR A 93 7.97 -21.07 -25.64
CA THR A 93 7.13 -21.33 -26.83
C THR A 93 6.49 -20.07 -27.39
N ALA A 94 6.12 -20.10 -28.68
CA ALA A 94 5.38 -19.01 -29.31
C ALA A 94 4.02 -18.76 -28.62
N GLN A 95 3.32 -19.83 -28.26
CA GLN A 95 2.03 -19.74 -27.56
C GLN A 95 2.16 -19.06 -26.19
N GLN A 96 3.23 -19.31 -25.44
CA GLN A 96 3.51 -18.61 -24.18
C GLN A 96 3.75 -17.12 -24.42
N ARG A 97 4.56 -16.77 -25.43
CA ARG A 97 4.83 -15.37 -25.78
C ARG A 97 3.56 -14.61 -26.14
N ASP A 98 2.69 -15.19 -26.97
CA ASP A 98 1.43 -14.55 -27.39
C ASP A 98 0.49 -14.30 -26.19
N ARG A 99 0.41 -15.27 -25.27
CA ARG A 99 -0.36 -15.12 -24.03
C ARG A 99 0.21 -14.02 -23.14
N VAL A 100 1.52 -14.07 -22.86
CA VAL A 100 2.18 -13.08 -21.99
C VAL A 100 2.10 -11.67 -22.59
N TYR A 101 2.21 -11.55 -23.91
CA TYR A 101 2.03 -10.28 -24.61
C TYR A 101 0.61 -9.72 -24.41
N THR A 102 -0.41 -10.57 -24.56
CA THR A 102 -1.81 -10.17 -24.35
C THR A 102 -2.06 -9.72 -22.91
N GLU A 103 -1.51 -10.44 -21.93
CA GLU A 103 -1.61 -10.07 -20.52
C GLU A 103 -0.89 -8.73 -20.24
N LEU A 104 0.32 -8.55 -20.77
CA LEU A 104 1.10 -7.32 -20.61
C LEU A 104 0.35 -6.08 -21.12
N LEU A 105 -0.32 -6.18 -22.26
CA LEU A 105 -1.16 -5.09 -22.78
C LEU A 105 -2.28 -4.70 -21.81
N GLU A 106 -2.88 -5.67 -21.12
CA GLU A 106 -3.91 -5.38 -20.11
C GLU A 106 -3.33 -4.75 -18.83
N TYR A 107 -2.10 -5.11 -18.45
CA TYR A 107 -1.39 -4.44 -17.35
C TYR A 107 -1.01 -3.00 -17.70
N GLU A 108 -0.55 -2.74 -18.93
CA GLU A 108 -0.24 -1.39 -19.41
C GLU A 108 -1.47 -0.49 -19.42
N LYS A 109 -2.59 -0.97 -20.00
CA LYS A 109 -3.85 -0.21 -20.06
C LYS A 109 -4.36 0.26 -18.69
N ARG A 110 -4.00 -0.46 -17.63
CA ARG A 110 -4.43 -0.19 -16.24
C ARG A 110 -3.35 0.49 -15.41
N GLY A 111 -2.19 0.83 -15.98
CA GLY A 111 -1.06 1.42 -15.24
C GLY A 111 -0.43 0.47 -14.21
N MET A 112 -0.60 -0.84 -14.36
CA MET A 112 -0.20 -1.85 -13.37
C MET A 112 1.19 -2.46 -13.65
N ILE A 113 1.95 -1.91 -14.60
CA ILE A 113 3.31 -2.37 -14.90
C ILE A 113 4.23 -2.31 -13.67
N ILE A 114 4.06 -1.28 -12.84
CA ILE A 114 4.80 -1.14 -11.58
C ILE A 114 4.54 -2.32 -10.61
N VAL A 115 3.33 -2.88 -10.64
CA VAL A 115 2.96 -4.04 -9.80
C VAL A 115 3.75 -5.27 -10.23
N LEU A 116 3.91 -5.51 -11.52
CA LEU A 116 4.71 -6.63 -12.03
C LEU A 116 6.19 -6.52 -11.60
N LYS A 117 6.75 -5.31 -11.62
CA LYS A 117 8.13 -5.07 -11.14
C LYS A 117 8.27 -5.38 -9.65
N PHE A 118 7.27 -4.99 -8.86
CA PHE A 118 7.24 -5.29 -7.43
C PHE A 118 7.08 -6.78 -7.15
N LEU A 119 6.22 -7.49 -7.89
CA LEU A 119 6.06 -8.94 -7.73
C LEU A 119 7.35 -9.68 -8.04
N LEU A 120 8.09 -9.25 -9.07
CA LEU A 120 9.42 -9.78 -9.35
C LEU A 120 10.38 -9.55 -8.16
N TYR A 121 10.44 -8.32 -7.64
CA TYR A 121 11.26 -8.01 -6.46
C TYR A 121 10.86 -8.85 -5.23
N LEU A 122 9.57 -9.03 -4.99
CA LEU A 122 9.05 -9.81 -3.87
C LEU A 122 9.51 -11.26 -3.96
N VAL A 123 9.35 -11.89 -5.13
CA VAL A 123 9.78 -13.28 -5.36
C VAL A 123 11.29 -13.42 -5.17
N ASP A 124 12.09 -12.56 -5.80
CA ASP A 124 13.56 -12.58 -5.66
C ASP A 124 14.00 -12.42 -4.19
N THR A 125 13.30 -11.55 -3.44
CA THR A 125 13.58 -11.33 -2.01
C THR A 125 13.23 -12.57 -1.20
N CYS A 126 12.07 -13.17 -1.44
CA CYS A 126 11.65 -14.39 -0.78
C CYS A 126 12.64 -15.54 -1.05
N GLU A 127 13.04 -15.75 -2.30
CA GLU A 127 14.03 -16.76 -2.68
C GLU A 127 15.39 -16.52 -2.00
N LYS A 128 15.87 -15.27 -1.98
CA LYS A 128 17.15 -14.90 -1.34
C LYS A 128 17.14 -15.14 0.18
N HIS A 129 15.99 -15.02 0.82
CA HIS A 129 15.83 -15.16 2.27
C HIS A 129 15.25 -16.50 2.70
N ASP A 130 15.12 -17.47 1.77
CA ASP A 130 14.56 -18.80 2.01
C ASP A 130 13.13 -18.75 2.59
N ILE A 131 12.34 -17.80 2.11
CA ILE A 131 10.94 -17.62 2.48
C ILE A 131 10.08 -18.28 1.40
N VAL A 132 9.26 -19.25 1.81
CA VAL A 132 8.26 -19.87 0.94
C VAL A 132 7.01 -18.98 0.89
N LEU A 133 6.64 -18.56 -0.32
CA LEU A 133 5.41 -17.81 -0.63
C LEU A 133 4.17 -18.72 -0.65
#